data_AF-A0A2M8C8V8-F1
#
_entry.id   AF-A0A2M8C8V8-F1
#
_cell.length_a   1.000
_cell.length_b   1.000
_cell.length_c   1.000
_cell.angle_alpha   90.00
_cell.angle_beta   90.00
_cell.angle_gamma   90.00
#
_symmetry.space_group_name_H-M   'P 1'
#
loop_
_entity.id
_entity.type
_entity.pdbx_description
1 polymer ?
#
loop_
_entity_poly.entity_id
_entity_poly.type
_entity_poly.pdbx_seq_one_letter_code
_entity_poly.pdbx_strand_id
1 'polypeptide(L)'
;QKCIGCGQCVAVCQYSAAIVGSDESGGNTQEKIVEYAYAVLRDKPHFHLSFIMNVSPYCDCWNYNDMAIVPDIGMAASFDPVALDRACVDLVNKAPVIKGCILEEKGFHTGEDKFSRVHLNTDWKIGLNYAEKIGLGSQNYELIVVV
;
A
#
# COMPACT_ATOMS: atom_id res chain seq x y z
N GLN A 1 2.48 -21.24 26.76
CA GLN A 1 2.50 -20.21 25.69
C GLN A 1 1.04 -19.92 25.30
N LYS A 2 0.60 -18.65 25.29
CA LYS A 2 -0.82 -18.26 25.04
C LYS A 2 -1.00 -17.13 24.01
N CYS A 3 0.08 -16.61 23.42
CA CYS A 3 -0.01 -15.55 22.41
C CYS A 3 -0.59 -16.12 21.11
N ILE A 4 -1.59 -15.44 20.55
CA ILE A 4 -2.22 -15.82 19.28
C ILE A 4 -1.81 -14.92 18.11
N GLY A 5 -0.88 -13.98 18.33
CA GLY A 5 -0.39 -13.09 17.28
C GLY A 5 -1.38 -12.00 16.83
N CYS A 6 -2.37 -11.64 17.65
CA CYS A 6 -3.39 -10.63 17.26
C CYS A 6 -2.86 -9.19 17.16
N GLY A 7 -1.64 -8.90 17.63
CA GLY A 7 -1.00 -7.58 17.53
C GLY A 7 -1.58 -6.47 18.42
N GLN A 8 -2.71 -6.70 19.12
CA GLN A 8 -3.38 -5.66 19.91
C GLN A 8 -2.49 -5.06 21.00
N CYS A 9 -1.64 -5.86 21.64
CA CYS A 9 -0.71 -5.37 22.67
C CYS A 9 0.32 -4.37 22.11
N VAL A 10 0.78 -4.59 20.87
CA VAL A 10 1.70 -3.68 20.17
C VAL A 10 0.96 -2.40 19.78
N ALA A 11 -0.25 -2.53 19.22
CA ALA A 11 -1.06 -1.41 18.75
C ALA A 11 -1.44 -0.40 19.86
N VAL A 12 -1.70 -0.87 21.09
CA VAL A 12 -2.09 0.01 22.21
C VAL A 12 -0.91 0.54 23.03
N CYS A 13 0.32 0.08 22.77
CA CYS A 13 1.48 0.42 23.59
C CYS A 13 2.04 1.80 23.25
N GLN A 14 1.78 2.80 24.09
CA GLN A 14 2.26 4.17 23.90
C GLN A 14 3.78 4.34 24.09
N TYR A 15 4.43 3.38 24.75
CA TYR A 15 5.84 3.46 25.14
C TYR A 15 6.75 2.55 24.30
N SER A 16 6.21 1.95 23.23
CA SER A 16 6.96 1.01 22.37
C SER A 16 7.59 -0.17 23.13
N ALA A 17 7.05 -0.54 24.29
CA ALA A 17 7.54 -1.65 25.11
C ALA A 17 7.09 -3.01 24.58
N ALA A 18 5.89 -3.06 23.97
CA ALA A 18 5.43 -4.22 23.24
C ALA A 18 5.86 -4.08 21.78
N ILE A 19 6.71 -5.00 21.32
CA ILE A 19 7.17 -5.08 19.94
C ILE A 19 6.67 -6.39 19.31
N VAL A 20 6.60 -6.40 17.99
CA VAL A 20 6.29 -7.64 17.27
C VAL A 20 7.44 -8.62 17.44
N GLY A 21 7.13 -9.91 17.54
CA GLY A 21 8.15 -10.95 17.62
C GLY A 21 9.05 -10.95 16.38
N SER A 22 10.27 -11.48 16.52
CA SER A 22 11.27 -11.53 15.44
C SER A 22 10.76 -12.16 14.15
N ASP A 23 9.81 -13.09 14.25
CA ASP A 23 9.32 -13.90 13.14
C ASP A 23 8.21 -13.19 12.34
N GLU A 24 7.71 -12.04 12.82
CA GLU A 24 6.55 -11.35 12.25
C GLU A 24 6.89 -9.87 11.98
N SER A 25 7.51 -9.60 10.83
CA SER A 25 7.81 -8.23 10.38
C SER A 25 6.71 -7.66 9.48
N GLY A 26 6.73 -6.34 9.27
CA GLY A 26 5.88 -5.69 8.25
C GLY A 26 6.12 -6.25 6.85
N GLY A 27 7.36 -6.63 6.52
CA GLY A 27 7.70 -7.31 5.27
C GLY A 27 7.07 -8.70 5.16
N ASN A 28 7.21 -9.54 6.21
CA ASN A 28 6.62 -10.88 6.24
C ASN A 28 5.08 -10.80 6.10
N THR A 29 4.47 -9.78 6.69
CA THR A 29 3.03 -9.54 6.57
C THR A 29 2.64 -9.26 5.11
N GLN A 30 3.41 -8.43 4.40
CA GLN A 30 3.17 -8.16 2.97
C GLN A 30 3.36 -9.42 2.11
N GLU A 31 4.39 -10.22 2.37
CA GLU A 31 4.61 -11.49 1.66
C GLU A 31 3.43 -12.45 1.86
N LYS A 32 2.94 -12.59 3.09
CA LYS A 32 1.74 -13.40 3.39
C LYS A 32 0.50 -12.87 2.67
N ILE A 33 0.27 -11.56 2.62
CA ILE A 33 -0.87 -10.98 1.86
C ILE A 33 -0.81 -11.43 0.40
N VAL A 34 0.38 -11.38 -0.20
CA VAL A 34 0.62 -11.81 -1.57
C VAL A 34 0.39 -13.31 -1.76
N GLU A 35 0.83 -14.17 -0.84
CA GLU A 35 0.58 -15.63 -0.90
C GLU A 35 -0.91 -15.95 -0.85
N TYR A 36 -1.66 -15.24 -0.01
CA TYR A 36 -3.11 -15.42 0.09
C TYR A 36 -3.82 -14.93 -1.18
N ALA A 37 -3.42 -13.77 -1.72
CA ALA A 37 -3.93 -13.30 -3.00
C ALA A 37 -3.65 -14.32 -4.13
N TYR A 38 -2.41 -14.83 -4.19
CA TYR A 38 -2.04 -15.87 -5.15
C TYR A 38 -2.90 -17.11 -5.01
N ALA A 39 -3.10 -17.63 -3.79
CA ALA A 39 -3.93 -18.80 -3.56
C ALA A 39 -5.41 -18.58 -3.97
N VAL A 40 -5.94 -17.37 -3.82
CA VAL A 40 -7.32 -17.04 -4.21
C VAL A 40 -7.47 -16.97 -5.73
N LEU A 41 -6.52 -16.35 -6.43
CA LEU A 41 -6.57 -16.07 -7.87
C LEU A 41 -6.11 -17.23 -8.74
N ARG A 42 -5.25 -18.10 -8.20
CA ARG A 42 -4.71 -19.25 -8.92
C ARG A 42 -5.82 -20.10 -9.54
N ASP A 43 -5.63 -20.42 -10.81
CA ASP A 43 -6.54 -21.24 -11.63
C ASP A 43 -7.96 -20.67 -11.78
N LYS A 44 -8.14 -19.36 -11.58
CA LYS A 44 -9.42 -18.67 -11.74
C LYS A 44 -9.28 -17.41 -12.59
N PRO A 45 -10.27 -17.12 -13.47
CA PRO A 45 -10.33 -15.83 -14.15
C PRO A 45 -10.56 -14.72 -13.13
N HIS A 46 -9.84 -13.62 -13.30
CA HIS A 46 -9.93 -12.46 -12.42
C HIS A 46 -9.73 -11.17 -13.21
N PHE A 47 -10.36 -10.10 -12.74
CA PHE A 47 -10.25 -8.76 -13.28
C PHE A 47 -10.31 -7.78 -12.11
N HIS A 48 -9.40 -6.83 -12.08
CA HIS A 48 -9.18 -5.95 -10.94
C HIS A 48 -9.46 -4.50 -11.32
N LEU A 49 -10.05 -3.78 -10.38
CA LEU A 49 -10.44 -2.37 -10.48
C LEU A 49 -9.95 -1.66 -9.22
N SER A 50 -9.21 -0.58 -9.39
CA SER A 50 -8.72 0.27 -8.30
C SER A 50 -9.31 1.67 -8.44
N PHE A 51 -9.90 2.16 -7.36
CA PHE A 51 -10.40 3.53 -7.23
C PHE A 51 -9.35 4.35 -6.50
N ILE A 52 -8.73 5.28 -7.21
CA ILE A 52 -7.67 6.13 -6.67
C ILE A 52 -8.29 7.48 -6.34
N MET A 53 -8.97 7.52 -5.19
CA MET A 53 -9.69 8.68 -4.68
C MET A 53 -9.51 8.79 -3.16
N ASN A 54 -9.58 9.99 -2.62
CA ASN A 54 -9.41 10.27 -1.18
C ASN A 54 -8.18 9.55 -0.59
N VAL A 55 -7.03 9.61 -1.26
CA VAL A 55 -5.81 8.91 -0.84
C VAL A 55 -5.37 9.45 0.52
N SER A 56 -5.71 8.73 1.57
CA SER A 56 -5.56 9.18 2.95
C SER A 56 -4.18 8.81 3.51
N PRO A 57 -3.60 9.63 4.40
CA PRO A 57 -2.30 9.32 4.97
C PRO A 57 -2.33 8.23 6.04
N TYR A 58 -3.47 7.93 6.66
CA TYR A 58 -3.61 6.89 7.69
C TYR A 58 -4.61 5.80 7.29
N CYS A 59 -4.85 4.81 8.15
CA CYS A 59 -5.89 3.80 7.88
C CYS A 59 -7.25 4.49 7.74
N ASP A 60 -7.86 4.34 6.57
CA ASP A 60 -9.23 4.77 6.26
C ASP A 60 -10.28 4.01 7.08
N CYS A 61 -9.90 2.87 7.66
CA CYS A 61 -10.70 2.08 8.59
C CYS A 61 -10.95 2.76 9.94
N TRP A 62 -10.17 3.80 10.29
CA TRP A 62 -10.32 4.54 11.54
C TRP A 62 -11.09 5.84 11.30
N ASN A 63 -11.97 6.22 12.24
CA ASN A 63 -12.81 7.43 12.12
C ASN A 63 -12.06 8.77 12.24
N TYR A 64 -10.73 8.72 12.25
CA TYR A 64 -9.85 9.86 12.38
C TYR A 64 -8.73 9.69 11.37
N ASN A 65 -8.76 10.54 10.35
CA ASN A 65 -7.76 10.59 9.30
C ASN A 65 -7.54 12.06 8.96
N ASP A 66 -6.36 12.37 8.45
CA ASP A 66 -6.06 13.70 7.95
C ASP A 66 -6.59 13.86 6.51
N MET A 67 -6.49 15.05 5.95
CA MET A 67 -6.87 15.31 4.57
C MET A 67 -6.06 14.46 3.58
N ALA A 68 -6.65 14.21 2.41
CA ALA A 68 -6.00 13.43 1.36
C ALA A 68 -4.66 14.05 0.92
N ILE A 69 -3.69 13.19 0.57
CA ILE A 69 -2.34 13.63 0.19
C ILE A 69 -2.23 14.05 -1.28
N VAL A 70 -3.15 13.59 -2.13
CA VAL A 70 -3.25 13.94 -3.56
C VAL A 70 -4.72 14.09 -3.96
N PRO A 71 -5.05 14.87 -5.01
CA PRO A 71 -6.40 14.92 -5.57
C PRO A 71 -6.86 13.55 -6.08
N ASP A 72 -8.18 13.40 -6.25
CA ASP A 72 -8.73 12.21 -6.90
C ASP A 72 -8.16 12.05 -8.31
N ILE A 73 -7.67 10.84 -8.60
CA ILE A 73 -7.05 10.49 -9.89
C ILE A 73 -8.07 9.78 -10.79
N GLY A 74 -8.97 8.99 -10.21
CA GLY A 74 -10.01 8.27 -10.93
C GLY A 74 -9.92 6.76 -10.74
N MET A 75 -10.12 6.00 -11.81
CA MET A 75 -10.18 4.54 -11.78
C MET A 75 -9.12 3.94 -12.69
N ALA A 76 -8.50 2.84 -12.25
CA ALA A 76 -7.61 2.01 -13.05
C ALA A 76 -8.13 0.58 -13.06
N ALA A 77 -7.85 -0.17 -14.13
CA ALA A 77 -8.28 -1.56 -14.25
C ALA A 77 -7.25 -2.41 -14.99
N SER A 78 -7.15 -3.69 -14.63
CA SER A 78 -6.24 -4.63 -15.27
C SER A 78 -6.66 -6.08 -15.00
N PHE A 79 -6.23 -6.98 -15.89
CA PHE A 79 -6.22 -8.42 -15.60
C PHE A 79 -5.03 -8.85 -14.75
N ASP A 80 -3.94 -8.08 -14.76
CA ASP A 80 -2.77 -8.31 -13.91
C ASP A 80 -2.86 -7.43 -12.65
N PRO A 81 -3.05 -8.01 -11.45
CA PRO A 81 -3.19 -7.26 -10.21
C PRO A 81 -1.90 -6.54 -9.79
N VAL A 82 -0.73 -7.11 -10.09
CA VAL A 82 0.56 -6.52 -9.71
C VAL A 82 0.84 -5.29 -10.55
N ALA A 83 0.55 -5.37 -11.85
CA ALA A 83 0.65 -4.23 -12.77
C ALA A 83 -0.30 -3.10 -12.36
N LEU A 84 -1.52 -3.44 -11.91
CA LEU A 84 -2.53 -2.48 -11.47
C LEU A 84 -2.06 -1.72 -10.22
N ASP A 85 -1.63 -2.44 -9.19
CA ASP A 85 -1.17 -1.82 -7.94
C ASP A 85 0.06 -0.94 -8.20
N ARG A 86 0.99 -1.41 -9.04
CA ARG A 86 2.15 -0.61 -9.45
C ARG A 86 1.74 0.68 -10.17
N ALA A 87 0.81 0.60 -11.12
CA ALA A 87 0.31 1.76 -11.83
C ALA A 87 -0.39 2.75 -10.87
N CYS A 88 -1.16 2.27 -9.90
CA CYS A 88 -1.81 3.12 -8.89
C CYS A 88 -0.79 3.92 -8.07
N VAL A 89 0.25 3.24 -7.56
CA VAL A 89 1.33 3.88 -6.80
C VAL A 89 2.06 4.92 -7.65
N ASP A 90 2.40 4.58 -8.90
CA ASP A 90 3.08 5.51 -9.81
C ASP A 90 2.21 6.74 -10.13
N LEU A 91 0.90 6.56 -10.32
CA LEU A 91 -0.05 7.66 -10.54
C LEU A 91 -0.13 8.59 -9.32
N VAL A 92 -0.25 8.03 -8.11
CA VAL A 92 -0.23 8.82 -6.86
C VAL A 92 1.09 9.57 -6.70
N ASN A 93 2.22 8.92 -6.96
CA ASN A 93 3.53 9.55 -6.87
C ASN A 93 3.74 10.65 -7.93
N LYS A 94 3.09 10.58 -9.09
CA LYS A 94 3.10 11.63 -10.13
C LYS A 94 2.13 12.79 -9.87
N ALA A 95 1.04 12.55 -9.14
CA ALA A 95 0.02 13.57 -8.86
C ALA A 95 0.58 14.72 -8.00
N PRO A 96 0.05 15.96 -8.13
CA PRO A 96 0.41 17.05 -7.24
C PRO A 96 -0.05 16.76 -5.79
N VAL A 97 0.70 17.26 -4.82
CA VAL A 97 0.33 17.18 -3.40
C VAL A 97 -0.78 18.19 -3.10
N ILE A 98 -1.76 17.81 -2.28
CA ILE A 98 -2.76 18.76 -1.77
C ILE A 98 -2.10 19.66 -0.71
N LYS A 99 -2.28 20.98 -0.85
CA LYS A 99 -1.74 21.95 0.12
C LYS A 99 -2.35 21.77 1.50
N GLY A 100 -1.52 21.91 2.54
CA GLY A 100 -1.92 21.74 3.94
C GLY A 100 -2.01 20.28 4.42
N CYS A 101 -1.76 19.28 3.57
CA CYS A 101 -1.75 17.89 4.03
C CYS A 101 -0.44 17.56 4.77
N ILE A 102 -0.43 16.44 5.49
CA ILE A 102 0.72 15.94 6.26
C ILE A 102 2.06 15.92 5.51
N LEU A 103 2.06 15.79 4.18
CA LEU A 103 3.30 15.79 3.39
C LEU A 103 4.04 17.15 3.45
N GLU A 104 3.32 18.27 3.61
CA GLU A 104 3.95 19.58 3.81
C GLU A 104 4.66 19.66 5.17
N GLU A 105 4.01 19.18 6.24
CA GLU A 105 4.61 19.12 7.59
C GLU A 105 5.83 18.20 7.62
N LYS A 106 5.77 17.11 6.86
CA LYS A 106 6.88 16.19 6.69
C LYS A 106 7.92 16.70 5.70
N GLY A 107 7.84 17.90 5.14
CA GLY A 107 8.87 18.45 4.26
C GLY A 107 9.12 17.59 3.01
N PHE A 108 8.04 17.11 2.38
CA PHE A 108 8.10 16.37 1.12
C PHE A 108 8.73 17.21 0.00
N HIS A 109 9.58 16.57 -0.82
CA HIS A 109 10.12 17.16 -2.04
C HIS A 109 9.57 16.49 -3.30
N THR A 110 9.38 17.29 -4.36
CA THR A 110 8.88 16.76 -5.64
C THR A 110 9.82 15.68 -6.19
N GLY A 111 9.25 14.52 -6.55
CA GLY A 111 10.01 13.36 -7.02
C GLY A 111 10.31 12.33 -5.93
N GLU A 112 10.07 12.64 -4.65
CA GLU A 112 10.10 11.64 -3.58
C GLU A 112 8.88 10.71 -3.65
N ASP A 113 9.02 9.52 -3.06
CA ASP A 113 7.91 8.60 -2.86
C ASP A 113 7.01 9.12 -1.73
N LYS A 114 5.75 9.44 -2.06
CA LYS A 114 4.80 10.01 -1.12
C LYS A 114 4.50 9.05 0.02
N PHE A 115 4.32 7.76 -0.27
CA PHE A 115 3.98 6.75 0.75
C PHE A 115 5.09 6.56 1.77
N SER A 116 6.34 6.43 1.32
CA SER A 116 7.51 6.35 2.19
C SER A 116 7.71 7.64 3.00
N ARG A 117 7.33 8.80 2.46
CA ARG A 117 7.39 10.05 3.22
C ARG A 117 6.33 10.12 4.31
N VAL A 118 5.11 9.65 4.05
CA VAL A 118 4.07 9.57 5.09
C VAL A 118 4.48 8.56 6.18
N HIS A 119 4.98 7.38 5.81
CA HIS A 119 5.32 6.31 6.75
C HIS A 119 6.73 5.77 6.51
N LEU A 120 7.72 6.36 7.20
CA LEU A 120 9.16 6.04 7.05
C LEU A 120 9.52 4.57 7.35
N ASN A 121 8.69 3.88 8.13
CA ASN A 121 8.93 2.49 8.53
C ASN A 121 8.15 1.48 7.67
N THR A 122 7.59 1.92 6.54
CA THR A 122 6.86 1.05 5.60
C THR A 122 7.46 1.15 4.21
N ASP A 123 7.50 0.00 3.52
CA ASP A 123 7.95 -0.08 2.14
C ASP A 123 6.94 -0.92 1.35
N TRP A 124 6.16 -0.27 0.49
CA TRP A 124 5.16 -0.91 -0.36
C TRP A 124 5.79 -1.81 -1.44
N LYS A 125 7.08 -1.62 -1.75
CA LYS A 125 7.75 -2.38 -2.81
C LYS A 125 7.99 -3.83 -2.42
N ILE A 126 8.05 -4.13 -1.12
CA ILE A 126 8.28 -5.51 -0.64
C ILE A 126 7.19 -6.44 -1.18
N GLY A 127 5.92 -6.07 -1.00
CA GLY A 127 4.79 -6.83 -1.51
C GLY A 127 4.83 -7.01 -3.03
N LEU A 128 5.01 -5.94 -3.81
CA LEU A 128 5.03 -6.04 -5.27
C LEU A 128 6.22 -6.83 -5.82
N ASN A 129 7.40 -6.66 -5.23
CA ASN A 129 8.59 -7.44 -5.60
C ASN A 129 8.38 -8.93 -5.32
N TYR A 130 7.78 -9.27 -4.17
CA TYR A 130 7.48 -10.66 -3.84
C TYR A 130 6.39 -11.25 -4.74
N ALA A 131 5.35 -10.46 -5.06
CA ALA A 131 4.28 -10.86 -5.96
C ALA A 131 4.80 -11.23 -7.36
N GLU A 132 5.69 -10.40 -7.91
CA GLU A 132 6.36 -10.70 -9.17
C GLU A 132 7.26 -11.93 -9.06
N LYS A 133 8.03 -12.06 -7.95
CA LYS A 133 8.92 -13.21 -7.71
C LYS A 133 8.18 -14.55 -7.67
N ILE A 134 6.97 -14.61 -7.09
CA ILE A 134 6.17 -15.84 -7.02
C ILE A 134 5.27 -16.06 -8.25
N GLY A 135 5.29 -15.14 -9.22
CA GLY A 135 4.52 -15.22 -10.46
C GLY A 135 3.04 -14.89 -10.32
N LEU A 136 2.67 -14.00 -9.39
CA LEU A 136 1.29 -13.48 -9.28
C LEU A 136 0.94 -12.52 -10.44
N GLY A 137 1.93 -11.81 -10.98
CA GLY A 137 1.80 -10.83 -12.04
C GLY A 137 3.14 -10.16 -12.31
N SER A 138 3.16 -9.08 -13.11
CA SER A 138 4.35 -8.29 -13.36
C SER A 138 4.20 -6.85 -12.91
N GLN A 139 5.30 -6.24 -12.47
CA GLN A 139 5.32 -4.80 -12.22
C GLN A 139 5.44 -3.97 -13.51
N ASN A 140 5.73 -4.62 -14.65
CA ASN A 140 5.76 -3.94 -15.95
C ASN A 140 4.33 -3.74 -16.46
N TYR A 141 4.02 -2.54 -16.91
CA TYR A 141 2.71 -2.20 -17.45
C TYR A 141 2.83 -1.17 -18.56
N GLU A 142 1.84 -1.16 -19.45
CA GLU A 142 1.60 -0.07 -20.38
C GLU A 142 0.32 0.65 -19.96
N LEU A 143 0.39 1.97 -19.76
CA LEU A 143 -0.77 2.76 -19.38
C LEU A 143 -1.54 3.21 -20.61
N ILE A 144 -2.73 2.65 -20.81
CA ILE A 144 -3.67 3.07 -21.86
C ILE A 144 -4.69 4.01 -21.23
N VAL A 145 -4.70 5.26 -21.68
CA VAL A 145 -5.67 6.26 -21.22
C VAL A 145 -6.91 6.19 -22.11
N VAL A 146 -8.07 5.95 -21.48
CA VAL A 146 -9.38 5.96 -22.14
C VAL A 146 -10.14 7.19 -21.64
N VAL A 147 -10.58 8.04 -22.57
CA VAL A 147 -11.24 9.32 -22.30
C VAL A 147 -12.70 9.27 -22.72
#